data_AF-A0AAW2SPI4-F1
#
_entry.id   AF-A0AAW2SPI4-F1
#
_cell.length_a   1.000
_cell.length_b   1.000
_cell.length_c   1.000
_cell.angle_alpha   90.00
_cell.angle_beta   90.00
_cell.angle_gamma   90.00
#
_symmetry.space_group_name_H-M   'P 1'
#
loop_
_entity.id
_entity.type
_entity.pdbx_description
1 polymer ?
#
loop_
_entity_poly.entity_id
_entity_poly.type
_entity_poly.pdbx_seq_one_letter_code
_entity_poly.pdbx_strand_id
1 'polypeptide(L)'
;MHRMKGLYAVPDWHIRYAMTKAFFSMRMIEGSSIRKHGVMMLSLVEKLKDLQADFEEEETYVDLILQSLPPSFDQFIISYDMNGFEKSLHELIDMLSSTRQRLKNLRRRY
;
A
#
# COMPACT_ATOMS: atom_id res chain seq x y z
N MET A 1 16.97 -38.94 19.10
CA MET A 1 15.66 -38.74 18.44
C MET A 1 15.91 -38.13 17.06
N HIS A 2 15.61 -38.88 16.01
CA HIS A 2 15.67 -38.39 14.63
C HIS A 2 14.52 -37.41 14.33
N ARG A 3 14.85 -36.26 13.73
CA ARG A 3 13.97 -35.61 12.76
C ARG A 3 14.80 -34.78 11.78
N MET A 4 15.26 -35.43 10.71
CA MET A 4 15.41 -34.73 9.45
C MET A 4 14.02 -34.51 8.86
N LYS A 5 13.62 -33.24 8.75
CA LYS A 5 12.68 -32.73 7.74
C LYS A 5 13.51 -31.69 6.98
N GLY A 6 13.89 -31.91 5.72
CA GLY A 6 12.98 -31.97 4.58
C GLY A 6 12.78 -30.54 4.06
N LEU A 7 13.65 -30.10 3.14
CA LEU A 7 13.32 -29.79 1.73
C LEU A 7 12.74 -28.38 1.52
N TYR A 8 13.59 -27.47 1.00
CA TYR A 8 13.27 -26.14 0.47
C TYR A 8 12.43 -25.22 1.36
N ALA A 9 12.80 -25.06 2.64
CA ALA A 9 12.38 -23.87 3.36
C ALA A 9 13.15 -22.68 2.78
N VAL A 10 12.50 -21.84 1.98
CA VAL A 10 13.01 -20.48 1.73
C VAL A 10 13.20 -19.88 3.13
N PRO A 11 14.43 -19.53 3.56
CA PRO A 11 14.63 -19.05 4.92
C PRO A 11 13.70 -17.86 5.18
N ASP A 12 13.09 -17.77 6.36
CA ASP A 12 12.13 -16.70 6.71
C ASP A 12 12.70 -15.30 6.42
N TRP A 13 14.03 -15.14 6.52
CA TRP A 13 14.74 -13.93 6.09
C TRP A 13 14.54 -13.59 4.60
N HIS A 14 14.63 -14.55 3.67
CA HIS A 14 14.47 -14.31 2.23
C HIS A 14 13.03 -13.92 1.91
N ILE A 15 12.05 -14.55 2.57
CA ILE A 15 10.63 -14.23 2.41
C ILE A 15 10.38 -12.81 2.92
N ARG A 16 10.83 -12.50 4.14
CA ARG A 16 10.73 -11.16 4.73
C ARG A 16 11.39 -10.13 3.83
N TYR A 17 12.64 -10.35 3.41
CA TYR A 17 13.36 -9.46 2.51
C TYR A 17 12.59 -9.22 1.20
N ALA A 18 12.05 -10.27 0.58
CA ALA A 18 11.29 -10.16 -0.65
C ALA A 18 10.00 -9.34 -0.45
N MET A 19 9.28 -9.55 0.64
CA MET A 19 8.04 -8.80 0.95
C MET A 19 8.34 -7.33 1.27
N THR A 20 9.35 -7.06 2.10
CA THR A 20 9.82 -5.70 2.38
C THR A 20 10.23 -5.01 1.08
N LYS A 21 11.05 -5.67 0.24
CA LYS A 21 11.46 -5.12 -1.06
C LYS A 21 10.25 -4.83 -1.96
N ALA A 22 9.28 -5.74 -2.03
CA ALA A 22 8.07 -5.56 -2.83
C ALA A 22 7.26 -4.35 -2.33
N PHE A 23 7.11 -4.20 -1.01
CA PHE A 23 6.39 -3.08 -0.40
C PHE A 23 7.06 -1.73 -0.71
N PHE A 24 8.35 -1.59 -0.43
CA PHE A 24 9.08 -0.33 -0.65
C PHE A 24 9.23 0.04 -2.13
N SER A 25 9.27 -0.94 -3.03
CA SER A 25 9.40 -0.71 -4.48
C SER A 25 8.07 -0.54 -5.22
N MET A 26 6.93 -0.82 -4.56
CA MET A 26 5.64 -0.71 -5.19
C MET A 26 5.36 0.75 -5.56
N ARG A 27 5.07 0.99 -6.84
CA ARG A 27 4.67 2.28 -7.39
C ARG A 27 3.45 2.08 -8.27
N MET A 28 2.47 2.95 -8.11
CA MET A 28 1.28 2.95 -8.93
C MET A 28 1.61 3.55 -10.30
N ILE A 29 1.22 2.86 -11.36
CA ILE A 29 1.40 3.35 -12.73
C ILE A 29 0.35 4.44 -13.00
N GLU A 30 0.75 5.54 -13.64
CA GLU A 30 -0.14 6.63 -14.05
C GLU A 30 -1.34 6.10 -14.86
N GLY A 31 -2.54 6.55 -14.53
CA GLY A 31 -3.77 6.05 -15.18
C GLY A 31 -4.19 4.60 -14.83
N SER A 32 -3.40 3.82 -14.10
CA SER A 32 -3.78 2.46 -13.66
C SER A 32 -4.82 2.48 -12.52
N SER A 33 -5.40 1.34 -12.12
CA SER A 33 -6.46 1.27 -11.09
C SER A 33 -5.95 1.53 -9.67
N ILE A 34 -6.33 2.67 -9.07
CA ILE A 34 -5.97 3.00 -7.68
C ILE A 34 -6.54 2.03 -6.66
N ARG A 35 -7.78 1.55 -6.85
CA ARG A 35 -8.37 0.53 -5.98
C ARG A 35 -7.55 -0.75 -6.02
N LYS A 36 -7.10 -1.17 -7.22
CA LYS A 36 -6.25 -2.35 -7.37
C LYS A 36 -4.90 -2.14 -6.67
N HIS A 37 -4.32 -0.96 -6.83
CA HIS A 37 -3.07 -0.58 -6.16
C HIS A 37 -3.20 -0.61 -4.63
N GLY A 38 -4.23 0.03 -4.07
CA GLY A 38 -4.50 0.05 -2.63
C GLY A 38 -4.70 -1.36 -2.05
N VAL A 39 -5.44 -2.22 -2.74
CA VAL A 39 -5.61 -3.62 -2.32
C VAL A 39 -4.27 -4.38 -2.34
N MET A 40 -3.41 -4.15 -3.34
CA MET A 40 -2.07 -4.76 -3.35
C MET A 40 -1.21 -4.27 -2.19
N MET A 41 -1.20 -2.97 -1.91
CA MET A 41 -0.48 -2.40 -0.77
C MET A 41 -0.98 -2.99 0.57
N LEU A 42 -2.29 -3.04 0.79
CA LEU A 42 -2.89 -3.66 1.99
C LEU A 42 -2.48 -5.13 2.13
N SER A 43 -2.50 -5.90 1.04
CA SER A 43 -2.07 -7.31 1.09
C SER A 43 -0.59 -7.49 1.43
N LEU A 44 0.26 -6.50 1.13
CA LEU A 44 1.67 -6.51 1.53
C LEU A 44 1.82 -6.14 3.01
N VAL A 45 1.02 -5.20 3.52
CA VAL A 45 0.97 -4.86 4.95
C VAL A 45 0.56 -6.08 5.79
N GLU A 46 -0.52 -6.77 5.40
CA GLU A 46 -0.97 -7.99 6.09
C GLU A 46 0.13 -9.06 6.12
N LYS A 47 0.83 -9.27 4.99
CA LYS A 47 1.96 -10.22 4.92
C LYS A 47 3.13 -9.81 5.80
N LEU A 48 3.42 -8.52 5.93
CA LEU A 48 4.48 -8.04 6.82
C LEU A 48 4.12 -8.30 8.28
N LYS A 49 2.85 -8.07 8.67
CA LYS A 49 2.32 -8.40 10.00
C LYS A 49 2.40 -9.90 10.30
N ASP A 50 2.01 -10.75 9.35
CA ASP A 50 2.11 -12.21 9.49
C ASP A 50 3.56 -12.70 9.71
N LEU A 51 4.52 -11.97 9.13
CA LEU A 51 5.96 -12.26 9.25
C LEU A 51 6.62 -11.58 10.46
N GLN A 52 5.85 -10.88 11.31
CA GLN A 52 6.37 -10.09 12.44
C GLN A 52 7.45 -9.09 11.99
N ALA A 53 7.23 -8.50 10.81
CA ALA A 53 8.10 -7.54 10.15
C ALA A 53 7.36 -6.23 9.87
N ASP A 54 6.33 -5.96 10.67
CA ASP A 54 5.52 -4.78 10.64
C ASP A 54 6.22 -3.57 11.27
N PHE A 55 5.75 -2.38 10.92
CA PHE A 55 6.13 -1.12 11.56
C PHE A 55 5.32 -0.90 12.84
N GLU A 56 5.96 -0.35 13.87
CA GLU A 56 5.34 -0.01 15.15
C GLU A 56 4.25 1.06 15.00
N GLU A 57 4.47 2.03 14.12
CA GLU A 57 3.57 3.14 13.85
C GLU A 57 2.71 2.83 12.60
N GLU A 58 1.37 2.86 12.76
CA GLU A 58 0.44 2.56 11.66
C GLU A 58 0.51 3.63 10.55
N GLU A 59 0.80 4.87 10.95
CA GLU A 59 1.00 6.04 10.09
C GLU A 59 2.12 5.82 9.07
N THR A 60 3.15 5.02 9.40
CA THR A 60 4.23 4.68 8.46
C THR A 60 3.68 3.99 7.21
N TYR A 61 2.64 3.16 7.34
CA TYR A 61 2.02 2.51 6.18
C TYR A 61 1.24 3.49 5.32
N VAL A 62 0.58 4.46 5.96
CA VAL A 62 -0.15 5.54 5.26
C VAL A 62 0.82 6.35 4.43
N ASP A 63 1.94 6.79 5.00
CA ASP A 63 2.97 7.56 4.31
C ASP A 63 3.54 6.80 3.11
N LEU A 64 3.85 5.52 3.28
CA LEU A 64 4.39 4.68 2.20
C LEU A 64 3.37 4.43 1.09
N ILE A 65 2.08 4.32 1.42
CA ILE A 65 1.01 4.26 0.41
C ILE A 65 0.91 5.59 -0.35
N LEU A 66 0.92 6.73 0.34
CA LEU A 66 0.87 8.04 -0.32
C LEU A 66 2.07 8.25 -1.24
N GLN A 67 3.28 7.90 -0.80
CA GLN A 67 4.51 7.97 -1.60
C GLN A 67 4.50 7.04 -2.83
N SER A 68 3.70 5.98 -2.80
CA SER A 68 3.59 5.04 -3.92
C SER A 68 2.71 5.56 -5.07
N LEU A 69 1.94 6.62 -4.85
CA LEU A 69 1.04 7.20 -5.85
C LEU A 69 1.81 8.01 -6.91
N PRO A 70 1.27 8.13 -8.13
CA PRO A 70 1.91 8.96 -9.16
C PRO A 70 1.58 10.45 -8.92
N PRO A 71 2.35 11.38 -9.54
CA PRO A 71 2.19 12.83 -9.34
C PRO A 71 0.79 13.39 -9.63
N SER A 72 -0.02 12.70 -10.44
CA SER A 72 -1.42 13.10 -10.66
C SER A 72 -2.28 13.10 -9.40
N PHE A 73 -1.79 12.55 -8.29
CA PHE A 73 -2.44 12.54 -6.98
C PHE A 73 -1.89 13.59 -6.00
N ASP A 74 -0.96 14.47 -6.39
CA ASP A 74 -0.39 15.49 -5.50
C ASP A 74 -1.47 16.36 -4.83
N GLN A 75 -2.50 16.75 -5.59
CA GLN A 75 -3.62 17.53 -5.04
C GLN A 75 -4.46 16.74 -4.01
N PHE A 76 -4.54 15.42 -4.15
CA PHE A 76 -5.15 14.57 -3.14
C PHE A 76 -4.31 14.54 -1.87
N ILE A 77 -2.98 14.40 -1.98
CA ILE A 77 -2.06 14.37 -0.83
C ILE A 77 -2.18 15.67 -0.03
N ILE A 78 -2.18 16.82 -0.70
CA ILE A 78 -2.40 18.13 -0.06
C ILE A 78 -3.77 18.18 0.64
N SER A 79 -4.81 17.63 0.00
CA SER A 79 -6.16 17.59 0.60
C SER A 79 -6.26 16.61 1.77
N TYR A 80 -5.43 15.56 1.80
CA TYR A 80 -5.39 14.56 2.84
C TYR A 80 -4.76 15.14 4.12
N ASP A 81 -3.60 15.78 3.98
CA ASP A 81 -2.89 16.50 5.05
C ASP A 81 -3.81 17.51 5.77
N MET A 82 -4.58 18.27 4.99
CA MET A 82 -5.51 19.29 5.53
C MET A 82 -6.73 18.73 6.28
N ASN A 83 -7.06 17.43 6.13
CA ASN A 83 -8.28 16.84 6.69
C ASN A 83 -8.06 16.10 8.02
N GLY A 84 -6.85 16.15 8.59
CA GLY A 84 -6.52 15.46 9.84
C GLY A 84 -6.24 13.96 9.64
N PHE A 85 -5.15 13.50 10.24
CA PHE A 85 -4.47 12.23 9.97
C PHE A 85 -5.12 10.98 10.60
N GLU A 86 -6.22 11.10 11.33
CA GLU A 86 -6.88 9.96 11.99
C GLU A 86 -7.76 9.17 11.02
N LYS A 87 -7.16 8.58 9.99
CA LYS A 87 -7.88 7.68 9.09
C LYS A 87 -7.10 6.39 8.91
N SER A 88 -7.78 5.30 9.20
CA SER A 88 -7.26 3.95 9.03
C SER A 88 -6.84 3.70 7.57
N LEU A 89 -5.97 2.71 7.37
CA LEU A 89 -5.50 2.33 6.04
C LEU A 89 -6.63 1.96 5.06
N HIS A 90 -7.75 1.42 5.58
CA HIS A 90 -8.94 1.14 4.81
C HIS A 90 -9.66 2.41 4.33
N GLU A 91 -9.81 3.40 5.22
CA GLU A 91 -10.43 4.69 4.89
C GLU A 91 -9.61 5.47 3.85
N LEU A 92 -8.29 5.39 3.93
CA LEU A 92 -7.39 5.95 2.91
C LEU A 92 -7.70 5.37 1.52
N ILE A 93 -7.84 4.04 1.41
CA ILE A 93 -8.12 3.36 0.14
C ILE A 93 -9.50 3.76 -0.43
N ASP A 94 -10.50 3.92 0.43
CA ASP A 94 -11.84 4.36 0.04
C ASP A 94 -11.85 5.82 -0.43
N MET A 95 -11.16 6.70 0.28
CA MET A 95 -10.98 8.11 -0.11
C MET A 95 -10.29 8.23 -1.47
N LEU A 96 -9.19 7.51 -1.67
CA LEU A 96 -8.45 7.47 -2.93
C LEU A 96 -9.34 6.99 -4.10
N SER A 97 -10.18 5.99 -3.85
CA SER A 97 -11.12 5.46 -4.84
C SER A 97 -12.18 6.50 -5.24
N SER A 98 -12.68 7.28 -4.29
CA SER A 98 -13.68 8.33 -4.52
C SER A 98 -13.13 9.52 -5.30
N THR A 99 -11.90 9.97 -4.99
CA THR A 99 -11.24 11.11 -5.64
C THR A 99 -11.07 10.86 -7.14
N ARG A 100 -10.71 9.63 -7.51
CA ARG A 100 -10.56 9.29 -8.92
C ARG A 100 -11.88 9.31 -9.68
N GLN A 101 -12.99 8.92 -9.07
CA GLN A 101 -14.31 9.01 -9.72
C GLN A 101 -14.64 10.47 -10.05
N ARG A 102 -14.35 11.40 -9.13
CA ARG A 102 -14.51 12.85 -9.37
C ARG A 102 -13.64 13.34 -10.54
N LEU A 103 -12.35 12.97 -10.57
CA LEU A 103 -11.45 13.32 -11.67
C LEU A 103 -11.91 12.75 -13.02
N LYS A 104 -12.40 11.51 -13.05
CA LYS A 104 -12.97 10.90 -14.27
C LYS A 104 -14.23 11.63 -14.75
N ASN A 105 -15.09 12.07 -13.83
CA ASN A 105 -16.32 12.77 -14.16
C ASN A 105 -16.07 14.19 -14.67
N LEU A 106 -15.03 14.87 -14.17
CA LEU A 106 -14.60 16.18 -14.66
C LEU A 106 -14.07 16.12 -16.11
N ARG A 107 -13.36 15.05 -16.48
CA ARG A 107 -12.83 14.86 -17.85
C ARG A 107 -13.86 14.40 -18.89
N ARG A 108 -15.07 14.01 -18.46
CA ARG A 108 -16.18 13.62 -19.36
C ARG A 108 -17.17 14.75 -19.63
N ARG A 109 -17.02 15.89 -18.93
CA ARG A 109 -17.90 17.06 -19.04
C ARG A 109 -17.37 18.14 -20.01
N TYR A 110 -16.23 17.86 -20.64
CA TYR A 110 -15.62 18.62 -21.72
C TYR A 110 -15.29 17.66 -22.86
#